data_AF-A0A5N7B3H1-F1
#
_entry.id   AF-A0A5N7B3H1-F1
#
_cell.length_a   1.000
_cell.length_b   1.000
_cell.length_c   1.000
_cell.angle_alpha   90.00
_cell.angle_beta   90.00
_cell.angle_gamma   90.00
#
_symmetry.space_group_name_H-M   'P 1'
#
loop_
_entity.id
_entity.type
_entity.pdbx_description
1 polymer ?
#
loop_
_entity_poly.entity_id
_entity_poly.type
_entity_poly.pdbx_seq_one_letter_code
_entity_poly.pdbx_strand_id
1 'polypeptide(L)'
;MRAITPGLYLGSVEASYNRDMLQANCIAAIVSLTSARWVWWNGTARNAGIPEQRHKWVQCVDSSTQDLLVYMNNIWDFIERMASLLESSDKPHPGAILIHCALGISRSPTIIIAYLMRKYSAKREEVLAFVGYQVWEDEERTMPKAPYQAFLDDRAALLKRKGLTGNEPLAPQSLSSTIRWV
;
A
#
# COMPACT_ATOMS: atom_id res chain seq x y z
N MET A 1 -9.05 1.35 3.65
CA MET A 1 -8.81 0.92 2.26
C MET A 1 -9.63 1.81 1.34
N ARG A 2 -9.17 2.09 0.11
CA ARG A 2 -9.87 2.94 -0.86
C ARG A 2 -9.80 2.33 -2.26
N ALA A 3 -10.93 2.26 -2.95
CA ALA A 3 -10.97 1.84 -4.36
C ALA A 3 -10.32 2.92 -5.25
N ILE A 4 -9.49 2.48 -6.20
CA ILE A 4 -8.86 3.36 -7.20
C ILE A 4 -9.57 3.23 -8.54
N THR A 5 -9.79 1.98 -8.96
CA THR A 5 -10.52 1.60 -10.17
C THR A 5 -11.11 0.21 -9.91
N PRO A 6 -12.12 -0.26 -10.66
CA PRO A 6 -12.61 -1.63 -10.51
C PRO A 6 -11.45 -2.64 -10.48
N GLY A 7 -11.43 -3.50 -9.46
CA GLY A 7 -10.38 -4.51 -9.27
C GLY A 7 -9.07 -4.02 -8.62
N LEU A 8 -8.91 -2.74 -8.25
CA LEU A 8 -7.69 -2.22 -7.63
C LEU A 8 -7.96 -1.30 -6.43
N TYR A 9 -7.35 -1.65 -5.30
CA TYR A 9 -7.47 -0.93 -4.03
C TYR A 9 -6.13 -0.46 -3.48
N LEU A 10 -6.14 0.73 -2.88
CA LEU A 10 -5.07 1.29 -2.06
C LEU A 10 -5.36 1.06 -0.57
N GLY A 11 -4.35 0.69 0.23
CA GLY A 11 -4.51 0.54 1.68
C GLY A 11 -3.27 0.80 2.53
N SER A 12 -3.49 0.75 3.85
CA SER A 12 -2.48 0.68 4.92
C SER A 12 -2.25 -0.78 5.36
N VAL A 13 -1.34 -1.03 6.30
CA VAL A 13 -1.21 -2.36 6.94
C VAL A 13 -2.46 -2.72 7.71
N GLU A 14 -3.17 -1.77 8.34
CA GLU A 14 -4.42 -2.09 9.05
C GLU A 14 -5.46 -2.67 8.09
N ALA A 15 -5.51 -2.17 6.84
CA ALA A 15 -6.41 -2.70 5.83
C ALA A 15 -6.07 -4.16 5.44
N SER A 16 -4.80 -4.55 5.43
CA SER A 16 -4.40 -5.94 5.15
C SER A 16 -4.59 -6.89 6.35
N TYR A 17 -4.76 -6.34 7.55
CA TYR A 17 -5.06 -7.07 8.79
C TYR A 17 -6.56 -7.14 9.13
N ASN A 18 -7.41 -6.47 8.35
CA ASN A 18 -8.86 -6.50 8.56
C ASN A 18 -9.53 -7.50 7.62
N ARG A 19 -9.81 -8.71 8.12
CA ARG A 19 -10.43 -9.81 7.36
C ARG A 19 -11.75 -9.38 6.73
N ASP A 20 -12.61 -8.71 7.48
CA ASP A 20 -13.95 -8.35 7.01
C ASP A 20 -13.85 -7.32 5.89
N MET A 21 -12.91 -6.38 5.99
CA MET A 21 -12.60 -5.43 4.92
C MET A 21 -12.07 -6.13 3.67
N LEU A 22 -11.17 -7.12 3.81
CA LEU A 22 -10.68 -7.92 2.67
C LEU A 22 -11.82 -8.65 1.95
N GLN A 23 -12.71 -9.30 2.72
CA GLN A 23 -13.82 -10.06 2.16
C GLN A 23 -14.89 -9.16 1.54
N ALA A 24 -15.28 -8.09 2.22
CA ALA A 24 -16.29 -7.14 1.74
C ALA A 24 -15.87 -6.46 0.43
N ASN A 25 -14.57 -6.23 0.23
CA ASN A 25 -14.04 -5.66 -1.02
C ASN A 25 -13.58 -6.72 -2.04
N CYS A 26 -13.90 -8.01 -1.79
CA CYS A 26 -13.54 -9.12 -2.66
C CYS A 26 -12.03 -9.18 -2.98
N ILE A 27 -11.17 -8.84 -2.02
CA ILE A 27 -9.73 -8.88 -2.20
C ILE A 27 -9.27 -10.33 -2.40
N ALA A 28 -8.69 -10.59 -3.57
CA ALA A 28 -8.25 -11.90 -4.01
C ALA A 28 -6.73 -11.98 -4.24
N ALA A 29 -6.04 -10.84 -4.22
CA ALA A 29 -4.58 -10.75 -4.25
C ALA A 29 -4.08 -9.51 -3.48
N ILE A 30 -2.85 -9.58 -2.95
CA ILE A 30 -2.23 -8.51 -2.17
C ILE A 30 -0.80 -8.24 -2.65
N VAL A 31 -0.43 -6.96 -2.76
CA VAL A 31 0.95 -6.49 -2.84
C VAL A 31 1.27 -5.70 -1.57
N SER A 32 2.20 -6.22 -0.77
CA SER A 32 2.66 -5.60 0.48
C SER A 32 4.04 -4.96 0.31
N LEU A 33 4.10 -3.64 0.44
CA LEU A 33 5.32 -2.83 0.37
C LEU A 33 5.75 -2.41 1.79
N THR A 34 6.47 -3.29 2.48
CA THR A 34 6.82 -3.09 3.89
C THR A 34 8.23 -3.61 4.20
N SER A 35 8.84 -3.13 5.27
CA SER A 35 10.08 -3.71 5.81
C SER A 35 9.83 -4.97 6.65
N ALA A 36 8.57 -5.23 7.00
CA ALA A 36 8.16 -6.25 7.95
C ALA A 36 7.67 -7.52 7.24
N ARG A 37 8.49 -8.58 7.27
CA ARG A 37 8.18 -9.91 6.70
C ARG A 37 6.88 -10.50 7.24
N TRP A 38 6.55 -10.25 8.50
CA TRP A 38 5.36 -10.79 9.18
C TRP A 38 4.02 -10.31 8.60
N VAL A 39 4.04 -9.25 7.78
CA VAL A 39 2.86 -8.77 7.04
C VAL A 39 2.51 -9.72 5.89
N TRP A 40 3.49 -10.48 5.38
CA TRP A 40 3.30 -11.40 4.28
C TRP A 40 2.54 -12.65 4.73
N TRP A 41 1.47 -12.96 3.98
CA TRP A 41 0.62 -14.13 4.09
C TRP A 41 0.37 -14.62 5.53
N ASN A 42 -0.07 -13.69 6.36
CA ASN A 42 -0.42 -13.97 7.75
C ASN A 42 -1.78 -14.70 7.87
N GLY A 43 -2.16 -15.03 9.10
CA GLY A 43 -3.45 -15.67 9.40
C GLY A 43 -4.67 -14.90 8.88
N THR A 44 -4.65 -13.56 8.89
CA THR A 44 -5.74 -12.73 8.35
C THR A 44 -5.90 -12.95 6.85
N ALA A 45 -4.82 -12.82 6.07
CA ALA A 45 -4.87 -13.00 4.61
C ALA A 45 -5.34 -14.42 4.24
N ARG A 46 -4.82 -15.43 4.93
CA ARG A 46 -5.25 -16.83 4.75
C ARG A 46 -6.73 -17.03 5.09
N ASN A 47 -7.19 -16.49 6.22
CA ASN A 47 -8.58 -16.62 6.67
C ASN A 47 -9.57 -15.78 5.85
N ALA A 48 -9.08 -14.80 5.08
CA ALA A 48 -9.83 -14.09 4.07
C ALA A 48 -9.95 -14.88 2.74
N GLY A 49 -9.28 -16.04 2.63
CA GLY A 49 -9.32 -16.89 1.44
C GLY A 49 -8.29 -16.52 0.37
N ILE A 50 -7.25 -15.74 0.72
CA ILE A 50 -6.21 -15.30 -0.20
C ILE A 50 -5.10 -16.35 -0.24
N PRO A 51 -4.87 -17.01 -1.38
CA PRO A 51 -3.79 -17.99 -1.51
C PRO A 51 -2.41 -17.35 -1.37
N GLU A 52 -1.43 -18.10 -0.86
CA GLU A 52 -0.05 -17.62 -0.65
C GLU A 52 0.56 -17.05 -1.94
N GLN A 53 0.37 -17.74 -3.06
CA GLN A 53 0.84 -17.32 -4.38
C GLN A 53 0.19 -16.03 -4.90
N ARG A 54 -0.92 -15.59 -4.29
CA ARG A 54 -1.59 -14.32 -4.60
C ARG A 54 -1.25 -13.22 -3.59
N HIS A 55 -0.24 -13.42 -2.74
CA HIS A 55 0.29 -12.40 -1.84
C HIS A 55 1.76 -12.12 -2.16
N LYS A 56 2.03 -11.05 -2.91
CA LYS A 56 3.40 -10.59 -3.16
C LYS A 56 3.86 -9.68 -2.02
N TRP A 57 5.02 -9.97 -1.45
CA TRP A 57 5.71 -9.07 -0.53
C TRP A 57 6.98 -8.52 -1.16
N VAL A 58 7.19 -7.22 -0.98
CA VAL A 58 8.37 -6.50 -1.44
C VAL A 58 8.97 -5.79 -0.23
N GLN A 59 10.17 -6.24 0.15
CA GLN A 59 10.91 -5.64 1.24
C GLN A 59 11.37 -4.23 0.82
N CYS A 60 10.75 -3.21 1.41
CA CYS A 60 11.12 -1.81 1.15
C CYS A 60 10.83 -0.91 2.34
N VAL A 61 11.69 0.08 2.55
CA VAL A 61 11.52 1.10 3.58
C VAL A 61 10.92 2.38 3.01
N ASP A 62 10.26 3.18 3.84
CA ASP A 62 9.79 4.51 3.47
C ASP A 62 10.92 5.51 3.67
N SER A 63 11.83 5.59 2.69
CA SER A 63 12.98 6.49 2.71
C SER A 63 13.13 7.13 1.33
N SER A 64 13.57 8.38 1.30
CA SER A 64 13.92 9.08 0.05
C SER A 64 15.08 8.40 -0.70
N THR A 65 15.87 7.57 -0.02
CA THR A 65 16.97 6.79 -0.61
C THR A 65 16.59 5.38 -1.04
N GLN A 66 15.36 4.93 -0.73
CA GLN A 66 14.88 3.63 -1.19
C GLN A 66 14.55 3.71 -2.68
N ASP A 67 15.29 2.96 -3.50
CA ASP A 67 14.91 2.78 -4.89
C ASP A 67 13.75 1.76 -4.99
N LEU A 68 12.59 2.23 -5.46
CA LEU A 68 11.41 1.38 -5.74
C LEU A 68 11.38 0.89 -7.19
N LEU A 69 12.12 1.53 -8.10
CA LEU A 69 12.11 1.21 -9.53
C LEU A 69 12.66 -0.18 -9.79
N VAL A 70 13.64 -0.63 -8.99
CA VAL A 70 14.21 -1.99 -9.08
C VAL A 70 13.16 -3.09 -8.90
N TYR A 71 12.06 -2.81 -8.18
CA TYR A 71 10.97 -3.76 -7.96
C TYR A 71 9.85 -3.61 -8.97
N MET A 72 9.82 -2.52 -9.75
CA MET A 72 8.65 -2.11 -10.52
C MET A 72 8.23 -3.17 -11.55
N ASN A 73 9.18 -3.74 -12.30
CA ASN A 73 8.87 -4.80 -13.28
C ASN A 73 8.30 -6.05 -12.60
N ASN A 74 8.90 -6.49 -11.50
CA ASN A 74 8.42 -7.67 -10.78
C ASN A 74 7.05 -7.46 -10.12
N ILE A 75 6.73 -6.23 -9.70
CA ILE A 75 5.42 -5.86 -9.18
C ILE A 75 4.41 -5.79 -10.32
N TRP A 76 4.78 -5.17 -11.45
CA TRP A 76 3.99 -5.07 -12.66
C TRP A 76 3.51 -6.44 -13.16
N ASP A 77 4.44 -7.37 -13.36
CA ASP A 77 4.13 -8.72 -13.85
C ASP A 77 3.19 -9.48 -12.91
N PHE A 78 3.28 -9.22 -11.61
CA PHE A 78 2.37 -9.79 -10.63
C PHE A 78 0.97 -9.18 -10.74
N ILE A 79 0.88 -7.84 -10.82
CA ILE A 79 -0.42 -7.15 -10.93
C ILE A 79 -1.14 -7.59 -12.21
N GLU A 80 -0.46 -7.60 -13.37
CA GLU A 80 -1.07 -8.01 -14.65
C GLU A 80 -1.51 -9.47 -14.62
N ARG A 81 -0.68 -10.38 -14.10
CA ARG A 81 -1.06 -11.79 -13.95
C ARG A 81 -2.29 -11.95 -13.06
N MET A 82 -2.36 -11.22 -11.94
CA MET A 82 -3.52 -11.30 -11.06
C MET A 82 -4.75 -10.70 -11.73
N ALA A 83 -4.62 -9.55 -12.41
CA ALA A 83 -5.74 -8.93 -13.13
C ALA A 83 -6.33 -9.89 -14.16
N SER A 84 -5.50 -10.50 -15.02
CA SER A 84 -5.98 -11.47 -16.03
C SER A 84 -6.67 -12.70 -15.41
N LEU A 85 -6.16 -13.21 -14.28
CA LEU A 85 -6.79 -14.34 -13.57
C LEU A 85 -8.12 -13.98 -12.91
N LEU A 86 -8.30 -12.72 -12.53
CA LEU A 86 -9.52 -12.24 -11.87
C LEU A 86 -10.59 -11.84 -12.90
N GLU A 87 -10.18 -11.30 -14.05
CA GLU A 87 -11.06 -10.98 -15.19
C GLU A 87 -11.64 -12.24 -15.85
N SER A 88 -10.90 -13.34 -15.88
CA SER A 88 -11.34 -14.64 -16.45
C SER A 88 -12.21 -15.48 -15.50
N SER A 89 -12.55 -14.95 -14.32
CA SER A 89 -13.35 -15.66 -13.33
C SER A 89 -14.86 -15.45 -13.58
N ASP A 90 -15.63 -16.54 -13.67
CA ASP A 90 -17.10 -16.51 -13.80
C ASP A 90 -17.85 -16.10 -12.51
N LYS A 91 -17.15 -15.43 -11.57
CA LYS A 91 -17.76 -15.03 -10.30
C LYS A 91 -18.60 -13.76 -10.52
N PRO A 92 -19.78 -13.65 -9.86
CA PRO A 92 -20.65 -12.48 -9.99
C PRO A 92 -19.97 -11.18 -9.55
N HIS A 93 -18.96 -11.27 -8.68
CA HIS A 93 -18.06 -10.17 -8.35
C HIS A 93 -16.63 -10.58 -8.70
N PRO A 94 -16.01 -9.96 -9.72
CA PRO A 94 -14.61 -10.19 -10.01
C PRO A 94 -13.77 -9.77 -8.80
N GLY A 95 -12.78 -10.59 -8.46
CA GLY A 95 -11.92 -10.29 -7.31
C GLY A 95 -11.06 -9.05 -7.56
N ALA A 96 -10.48 -8.51 -6.49
CA ALA A 96 -9.68 -7.30 -6.56
C ALA A 96 -8.28 -7.47 -5.95
N ILE A 97 -7.38 -6.58 -6.33
CA ILE A 97 -5.99 -6.51 -5.87
C ILE A 97 -5.87 -5.38 -4.86
N LEU A 98 -5.35 -5.67 -3.67
CA LEU A 98 -4.95 -4.67 -2.69
C LEU A 98 -3.46 -4.37 -2.80
N ILE A 99 -3.09 -3.12 -3.06
CA ILE A 99 -1.71 -2.64 -2.94
C ILE A 99 -1.61 -1.75 -1.70
N HIS A 100 -0.76 -2.14 -0.75
CA HIS A 100 -0.64 -1.44 0.51
C HIS A 100 0.81 -1.28 0.96
N CYS A 101 1.05 -0.26 1.77
CA CYS A 101 2.28 -0.08 2.54
C CYS A 101 1.92 0.13 4.01
N ALA A 102 2.81 0.69 4.83
CA ALA A 102 2.54 0.94 6.26
C ALA A 102 1.26 1.76 6.47
N LEU A 103 1.19 2.96 5.88
CA LEU A 103 0.11 3.92 6.10
C LEU A 103 -0.76 4.17 4.87
N GLY A 104 -0.38 3.63 3.71
CA GLY A 104 -1.07 3.91 2.45
C GLY A 104 -0.79 5.30 1.87
N ILE A 105 0.26 5.98 2.33
CA ILE A 105 0.57 7.38 1.97
C ILE A 105 1.71 7.50 0.95
N SER A 106 2.79 6.71 1.02
CA SER A 106 3.98 6.93 0.18
C SER A 106 4.24 5.79 -0.81
N ARG A 107 4.75 4.65 -0.34
CA ARG A 107 5.13 3.51 -1.21
C ARG A 107 3.98 2.95 -2.05
N SER A 108 2.84 2.61 -1.45
CA SER A 108 1.73 2.00 -2.21
C SER A 108 1.07 2.94 -3.23
N PRO A 109 0.76 4.22 -2.93
CA PRO A 109 0.27 5.11 -3.97
C PRO A 109 1.33 5.37 -5.04
N THR A 110 2.62 5.45 -4.70
CA THR A 110 3.71 5.57 -5.70
C THR A 110 3.69 4.41 -6.69
N ILE A 111 3.58 3.17 -6.21
CA ILE A 111 3.48 1.98 -7.08
C ILE A 111 2.19 1.99 -7.92
N ILE A 112 1.05 2.35 -7.33
CA ILE A 112 -0.22 2.47 -8.08
C ILE A 112 -0.10 3.52 -9.18
N ILE A 113 0.43 4.70 -8.88
CA ILE A 113 0.60 5.79 -9.85
C ILE A 113 1.51 5.34 -10.99
N ALA A 114 2.69 4.78 -10.67
CA ALA A 114 3.62 4.29 -11.67
C ALA A 114 3.00 3.17 -12.53
N TYR A 115 2.20 2.29 -11.92
CA TYR A 115 1.45 1.25 -12.64
C TYR A 115 0.43 1.86 -13.59
N LEU A 116 -0.43 2.78 -13.14
CA LEU A 116 -1.45 3.39 -13.99
C LEU A 116 -0.84 4.22 -15.13
N MET A 117 0.24 4.96 -14.85
CA MET A 117 1.00 5.69 -15.88
C MET A 117 1.48 4.74 -16.97
N ARG A 118 2.10 3.62 -16.60
CA ARG A 118 2.60 2.63 -17.56
C ARG A 118 1.46 1.90 -18.30
N LYS A 119 0.38 1.52 -17.60
CA LYS A 119 -0.76 0.77 -18.17
C LYS A 119 -1.49 1.55 -19.23
N TYR A 120 -1.70 2.84 -18.97
CA TYR A 120 -2.50 3.68 -19.84
C TYR A 120 -1.67 4.65 -20.67
N SER A 121 -0.33 4.58 -20.56
CA SER A 121 0.58 5.57 -21.16
C SER A 121 0.18 7.02 -20.82
N ALA A 122 -0.34 7.20 -19.61
CA ALA A 122 -0.92 8.47 -19.12
C ALA A 122 0.14 9.34 -18.46
N LYS A 123 -0.07 10.66 -18.50
CA LYS A 123 0.86 11.61 -17.87
C LYS A 123 0.74 11.53 -16.35
N ARG A 124 1.84 11.88 -15.67
CA ARG A 124 1.93 11.83 -14.21
C ARG A 124 0.81 12.65 -13.55
N GLU A 125 0.57 13.85 -14.06
CA GLU A 125 -0.40 14.80 -13.51
C GLU A 125 -1.84 14.27 -13.63
N GLU A 126 -2.18 13.64 -14.75
CA GLU A 126 -3.48 13.01 -14.98
C GLU A 126 -3.71 11.85 -14.00
N VAL A 127 -2.70 11.01 -13.81
CA VAL A 127 -2.79 9.86 -12.89
C VAL A 127 -2.83 10.32 -11.43
N LEU A 128 -2.06 11.34 -11.05
CA LEU A 128 -2.10 11.93 -9.71
C LEU A 128 -3.50 12.47 -9.39
N ALA A 129 -4.10 13.21 -10.33
CA ALA A 129 -5.45 13.72 -10.20
C ALA A 129 -6.49 12.59 -10.13
N PHE A 130 -6.39 11.59 -11.02
CA PHE A 130 -7.28 10.42 -11.04
C PHE A 130 -7.23 9.61 -9.74
N VAL A 131 -6.02 9.35 -9.22
CA VAL A 131 -5.84 8.67 -7.94
C VAL A 131 -6.28 9.56 -6.78
N GLY A 132 -6.41 10.87 -6.96
CA GLY A 132 -6.66 11.83 -5.87
C GLY A 132 -5.48 11.94 -4.91
N TYR A 133 -4.26 11.75 -5.43
CA TYR A 133 -3.04 11.81 -4.62
C TYR A 133 -2.55 13.26 -4.51
N GLN A 134 -3.06 13.98 -3.52
CA GLN A 134 -2.61 15.33 -3.18
C GLN A 134 -2.48 15.47 -1.66
N VAL A 135 -1.23 15.55 -1.19
CA VAL A 135 -0.87 15.62 0.24
C VAL A 135 -0.54 17.04 0.71
N TRP A 136 -0.51 18.00 -0.21
CA TRP A 136 -0.26 19.42 0.04
C TRP A 136 -1.53 20.24 -0.27
N GLU A 137 -1.75 21.30 0.50
CA GLU A 137 -2.82 22.28 0.24
C GLU A 137 -2.38 23.31 -0.82
N ASP A 138 -1.08 23.59 -0.89
CA ASP A 138 -0.45 24.55 -1.80
C ASP A 138 0.41 23.85 -2.87
N GLU A 139 0.67 24.55 -3.98
CA GLU A 139 1.48 24.01 -5.07
C GLU A 139 2.97 24.01 -4.74
N GLU A 140 3.39 24.95 -3.88
CA GLU A 140 4.75 25.12 -3.37
C GLU A 140 5.14 24.01 -2.38
N ARG A 141 4.17 23.17 -1.96
CA ARG A 141 4.37 22.05 -1.03
C ARG A 141 4.93 22.48 0.32
N THR A 142 4.46 23.61 0.82
CA THR A 142 4.84 24.12 2.14
C THR A 142 3.79 23.84 3.20
N MET A 143 2.53 23.64 2.79
CA MET A 143 1.40 23.42 3.68
C MET A 143 0.83 22.01 3.47
N PRO A 144 1.22 21.02 4.29
CA PRO A 144 0.67 19.68 4.19
C PRO A 144 -0.79 19.67 4.63
N LYS A 145 -1.61 18.81 4.00
CA LYS A 145 -2.99 18.60 4.46
C LYS A 145 -3.00 18.02 5.87
N ALA A 146 -4.06 18.29 6.64
CA ALA A 146 -4.17 17.86 8.03
C ALA A 146 -3.82 16.37 8.28
N PRO A 147 -4.24 15.39 7.45
CA PRO A 147 -3.84 14.00 7.66
C PRO A 147 -2.34 13.75 7.49
N TYR A 148 -1.70 14.45 6.56
CA TYR A 148 -0.25 14.33 6.34
C TYR A 148 0.53 15.08 7.41
N GLN A 149 0.03 16.25 7.86
CA GLN A 149 0.60 16.96 9.01
C GLN A 149 0.59 16.10 10.28
N ALA A 150 -0.54 15.46 10.61
CA ALA A 150 -0.62 14.56 11.77
C ALA A 150 0.40 13.43 11.70
N PHE A 151 0.61 12.85 10.51
CA PHE A 151 1.67 11.87 10.30
C PHE A 151 3.08 12.44 10.54
N LEU A 152 3.37 13.65 10.05
CA LEU A 152 4.66 14.31 10.27
C LEU A 152 4.90 14.59 11.76
N ASP A 153 3.87 15.01 12.49
CA ASP A 153 3.94 15.28 13.94
C ASP A 153 4.21 14.00 14.74
N ASP A 154 3.46 12.92 14.47
CA ASP A 154 3.66 11.61 15.09
C ASP A 154 5.06 11.07 14.82
N ARG A 155 5.54 11.22 13.57
CA ARG A 155 6.89 10.84 13.16
C ARG A 155 7.95 11.65 13.91
N ALA A 156 7.80 12.96 14.01
CA ALA A 156 8.74 13.82 14.73
C ALA A 156 8.83 13.44 16.23
N ALA A 157 7.69 13.18 16.87
CA ALA A 157 7.64 12.72 18.25
C ALA A 157 8.32 11.35 18.44
N LEU A 158 8.13 10.44 17.48
CA LEU A 158 8.79 9.12 17.46
C LEU A 158 10.31 9.21 17.31
N LEU A 159 10.79 10.00 16.36
CA LEU A 159 12.22 10.20 16.12
C LEU A 159 12.90 10.77 17.36
N LYS A 160 12.31 11.82 17.95
CA LYS A 160 12.80 12.44 19.19
C LYS A 160 12.90 11.43 20.33
N ARG A 161 11.87 10.61 20.53
CA ARG A 161 11.84 9.58 21.58
C ARG A 161 12.92 8.50 21.40
N LYS A 162 13.30 8.21 20.15
CA LYS A 162 14.29 7.19 19.83
C LYS A 162 15.71 7.75 19.64
N GLY A 163 15.92 9.07 19.81
CA GLY A 163 17.21 9.70 19.54
C GLY A 163 17.62 9.65 18.07
N LEU A 164 16.64 9.60 17.16
CA LEU A 164 16.83 9.55 15.71
C LEU A 164 16.58 10.93 15.10
N THR A 165 17.19 11.24 13.95
CA THR A 165 17.22 12.61 13.42
C THR A 165 16.85 12.74 11.95
N GLY A 166 16.51 11.65 11.26
CA GLY A 166 16.32 11.69 9.81
C GLY A 166 15.21 10.80 9.28
N ASN A 167 15.56 10.05 8.23
CA ASN A 167 14.63 9.24 7.43
C ASN A 167 14.59 7.78 7.87
N GLU A 168 14.94 7.49 9.12
CA GLU A 168 14.99 6.12 9.61
C GLU A 168 13.60 5.45 9.52
N PRO A 169 13.54 4.16 9.15
CA PRO A 169 12.30 3.42 9.05
C PRO A 169 11.72 3.20 10.45
N LEU A 170 10.53 3.76 10.67
CA LEU A 170 9.76 3.59 11.91
C LEU A 170 8.56 2.69 11.63
N ALA A 171 8.44 1.60 12.39
CA ALA A 171 7.23 0.78 12.36
C ALA A 171 6.06 1.55 13.02
N PRO A 172 4.82 1.43 12.50
CA PRO A 172 3.65 2.02 13.16
C PRO A 172 3.47 1.47 14.58
N GLN A 173 3.25 2.34 15.56
CA GLN A 173 3.08 1.94 16.97
C GLN A 173 1.78 1.13 17.22
N SER A 174 0.73 1.35 16.42
CA SER A 174 -0.58 0.70 16.57
C SER A 174 -0.56 -0.82 16.38
N LEU A 175 0.49 -1.37 15.75
CA LEU A 175 0.65 -2.81 15.54
C LEU A 175 1.49 -3.48 16.65
N SER A 176 2.12 -2.69 17.53
CA SER A 176 2.95 -3.19 18.63
C SER A 176 2.16 -3.58 19.88
N SER A 177 0.95 -3.02 20.08
CA SER A 177 0.14 -3.28 21.29
C SER A 177 -0.89 -4.40 21.11
N THR A 178 -1.24 -4.77 19.87
CA THR A 178 -2.29 -5.75 19.57
C THR A 178 -1.72 -7.13 19.16
N ILE A 179 -0.46 -7.19 18.72
CA ILE A 179 0.18 -8.45 18.35
C ILE A 179 0.97 -8.94 19.57
N ARG A 180 0.32 -9.77 20.41
CA ARG A 180 1.08 -10.64 21.33
C ARG A 180 1.90 -11.58 20.46
N TRP A 181 3.22 -11.49 20.57
CA TRP A 181 4.13 -12.52 20.11
C TRP A 181 3.78 -13.80 20.89
N VAL A 182 3.14 -14.75 20.21
CA VAL A 182 2.96 -16.13 20.69
C VAL A 182 3.66 -17.03 19.71
#